data_AF-A0A2E7N841-F1
#
_entry.id   AF-A0A2E7N841-F1
#
_cell.length_a   1.000
_cell.length_b   1.000
_cell.length_c   1.000
_cell.angle_alpha   90.00
_cell.angle_beta   90.00
_cell.angle_gamma   90.00
#
_symmetry.space_group_name_H-M   'P 1'
#
loop_
_entity.id
_entity.type
_entity.pdbx_description
1 polymer ?
#
loop_
_entity_poly.entity_id
_entity_poly.type
_entity_poly.pdbx_seq_one_letter_code
_entity_poly.pdbx_strand_id
1 'polypeptide(L)'
;MVSEICVKGFRVLVTGASGGIGRVLVRKLLNRGARVGVHYRKNKPDVNELMSGIKVDQSDNVCFLKADLRNLKETEDTCIDL
;
A
#
# COMPACT_ATOMS: atom_id res chain seq x y z
N MET A 1 14.93 -23.77 6.21
CA MET A 1 14.67 -22.51 6.95
C MET A 1 14.61 -21.39 5.94
N VAL A 2 13.43 -20.79 5.71
CA VAL A 2 13.35 -19.50 5.05
C VAL A 2 13.71 -18.45 6.09
N SER A 3 14.79 -17.70 5.89
CA SER A 3 15.11 -16.54 6.71
C SER A 3 13.97 -15.53 6.59
N GLU A 4 13.50 -14.99 7.72
CA GLU A 4 12.51 -13.92 7.69
C GLU A 4 13.13 -12.67 7.03
N ILE A 5 12.50 -12.18 5.97
CA ILE A 5 12.87 -10.92 5.34
C ILE A 5 12.41 -9.78 6.25
N CYS A 6 13.36 -9.03 6.80
CA CYS A 6 13.08 -7.81 7.56
C CYS A 6 12.88 -6.64 6.60
N VAL A 7 11.70 -6.01 6.65
CA VAL A 7 11.35 -4.83 5.83
C VAL A 7 11.00 -3.62 6.69
N LYS A 8 11.36 -3.65 7.98
CA LYS A 8 11.11 -2.55 8.90
C LYS A 8 11.86 -1.30 8.43
N GLY A 9 11.15 -0.17 8.32
CA GLY A 9 11.71 1.10 7.86
C GLY A 9 11.86 1.23 6.34
N PHE A 10 11.52 0.21 5.55
CA PHE A 10 11.48 0.30 4.10
C PHE A 10 10.22 1.05 3.65
N ARG A 11 10.36 1.82 2.57
CA ARG A 11 9.25 2.45 1.85
C ARG A 11 8.89 1.58 0.64
N VAL A 12 7.65 1.12 0.55
CA VAL A 12 7.20 0.18 -0.48
C VAL A 12 5.96 0.70 -1.17
N LEU A 13 5.99 0.83 -2.50
CA LEU A 13 4.81 1.11 -3.31
C LEU A 13 4.22 -0.20 -3.83
N VAL A 14 2.93 -0.43 -3.57
CA VAL A 14 2.19 -1.59 -4.08
C VAL A 14 1.16 -1.09 -5.09
N THR A 15 1.29 -1.50 -6.36
CA THR A 15 0.31 -1.27 -7.41
C THR A 15 -0.75 -2.36 -7.44
N GLY A 16 -1.98 -2.01 -7.82
CA GLY A 16 -3.10 -2.96 -7.74
C GLY A 16 -3.40 -3.41 -6.30
N ALA A 17 -3.07 -2.58 -5.31
CA ALA A 17 -3.14 -2.90 -3.89
C ALA A 17 -4.58 -3.16 -3.40
N SER A 18 -5.57 -2.67 -4.13
CA SER A 18 -6.99 -2.94 -3.86
C SER A 18 -7.41 -4.38 -4.23
N GLY A 19 -6.66 -5.09 -5.09
CA GLY A 19 -6.95 -6.48 -5.45
C GLY A 19 -6.63 -7.48 -4.34
N GLY A 20 -7.09 -8.73 -4.48
CA GLY A 20 -6.92 -9.76 -3.43
C GLY A 20 -5.46 -9.99 -2.99
N ILE A 21 -4.54 -10.17 -3.95
CA ILE A 21 -3.11 -10.38 -3.66
C ILE A 21 -2.48 -9.11 -3.08
N GLY A 22 -2.72 -7.96 -3.72
CA GLY A 22 -2.18 -6.68 -3.27
C GLY A 22 -2.60 -6.34 -1.83
N ARG A 23 -3.86 -6.61 -1.49
CA ARG A 23 -4.40 -6.39 -0.14
C ARG A 23 -3.70 -7.25 0.90
N VAL A 24 -3.48 -8.54 0.62
CA VAL A 24 -2.74 -9.43 1.52
C VAL A 24 -1.28 -8.98 1.66
N LEU A 25 -0.65 -8.55 0.57
CA LEU A 25 0.73 -8.08 0.58
C LEU A 25 0.89 -6.81 1.42
N VAL A 26 0.04 -5.80 1.24
CA VAL A 26 0.05 -4.56 2.04
C VAL A 26 -0.04 -4.89 3.54
N ARG A 27 -0.98 -5.74 3.94
CA ARG A 27 -1.13 -6.15 5.34
C ARG A 27 0.13 -6.85 5.87
N LYS A 28 0.76 -7.72 5.08
CA LYS A 28 2.00 -8.40 5.48
C LYS A 28 3.19 -7.46 5.61
N LEU A 29 3.28 -6.41 4.78
CA LEU A 29 4.33 -5.39 4.81
C LEU A 29 4.15 -4.46 6.03
N LEU A 30 2.94 -3.96 6.26
CA LEU A 30 2.61 -3.14 7.43
C LEU A 30 2.89 -3.88 8.75
N ASN A 31 2.48 -5.16 8.83
CA ASN A 31 2.77 -6.01 10.00
C ASN A 31 4.26 -6.24 10.23
N ARG A 32 5.12 -6.01 9.22
CA ARG A 32 6.57 -6.08 9.33
C ARG A 32 7.23 -4.72 9.52
N GLY A 33 6.44 -3.65 9.70
CA GLY A 33 6.93 -2.31 9.98
C GLY A 33 7.45 -1.55 8.75
N ALA A 34 7.04 -1.95 7.54
CA ALA A 34 7.26 -1.14 6.35
C ALA A 34 6.28 0.03 6.29
N ARG A 35 6.67 1.10 5.60
CA ARG A 35 5.78 2.20 5.20
C ARG A 35 5.30 1.89 3.78
N VAL A 36 4.00 1.84 3.57
CA VAL A 36 3.40 1.26 2.36
C VAL A 36 2.51 2.26 1.64
N GLY A 37 2.86 2.56 0.38
CA GLY A 37 2.02 3.26 -0.57
C GLY A 37 1.05 2.27 -1.23
N VAL A 38 -0.24 2.54 -1.14
CA VAL A 38 -1.33 1.71 -1.65
C VAL A 38 -1.88 2.38 -2.89
N HIS A 39 -1.46 1.91 -4.06
CA HIS A 39 -2.00 2.41 -5.31
C HIS A 39 -3.32 1.71 -5.70
N TYR A 40 -4.29 2.52 -6.14
CA TYR A 40 -5.58 2.06 -6.66
C TYR A 40 -6.12 3.01 -7.73
N ARG A 41 -7.07 2.52 -8.54
CA ARG A 41 -7.63 3.29 -9.68
C ARG A 41 -9.06 3.78 -9.45
N LYS A 42 -10.02 2.87 -9.19
CA LYS A 42 -11.46 3.21 -9.08
C LYS A 42 -12.21 2.58 -7.89
N ASN A 43 -11.80 1.41 -7.40
CA ASN A 43 -12.55 0.69 -6.36
C ASN A 43 -12.32 1.28 -4.96
N LYS A 44 -13.15 2.26 -4.58
CA LYS A 44 -13.31 2.69 -3.18
C LYS A 44 -13.74 1.56 -2.22
N PRO A 45 -14.62 0.60 -2.60
CA PRO A 45 -15.04 -0.47 -1.67
C PRO A 45 -13.86 -1.32 -1.17
N ASP A 46 -12.95 -1.65 -2.07
CA ASP A 46 -11.76 -2.48 -1.78
C ASP A 46 -10.74 -1.74 -0.91
N VAL A 47 -10.68 -0.41 -1.00
CA VAL A 47 -9.86 0.43 -0.13
C VAL A 47 -10.42 0.48 1.28
N ASN A 48 -11.75 0.55 1.42
CA ASN A 48 -12.40 0.50 2.73
C ASN A 48 -12.19 -0.85 3.42
N GLU A 49 -12.23 -1.97 2.67
CA GLU A 49 -11.91 -3.30 3.19
C GLU A 49 -10.43 -3.41 3.61
N LEU A 50 -9.52 -2.77 2.86
CA LEU A 50 -8.12 -2.70 3.27
C LEU A 50 -7.96 -1.87 4.56
N MET A 51 -8.62 -0.72 4.66
CA MET A 51 -8.61 0.16 5.84
C MET A 51 -9.13 -0.53 7.11
N SER A 52 -10.19 -1.33 7.00
CA SER A 52 -10.74 -2.05 8.17
C SER A 52 -9.78 -3.10 8.73
N GLY A 53 -8.82 -3.56 7.91
CA GLY A 53 -7.78 -4.51 8.30
C GLY A 53 -6.48 -3.88 8.81
N ILE A 54 -6.37 -2.54 8.80
CA ILE A 54 -5.20 -1.78 9.26
C ILE A 54 -5.41 -1.42 10.74
N LYS A 55 -4.38 -1.63 11.56
CA LYS A 55 -4.41 -1.28 12.98
C LYS A 55 -4.15 0.22 13.16
N VAL A 56 -4.65 0.80 14.26
CA VAL A 56 -4.48 2.24 14.57
C VAL A 56 -3.01 2.64 14.59
N ASP A 57 -2.14 1.82 15.17
CA ASP A 57 -0.68 2.03 15.25
C ASP A 57 0.05 1.92 13.90
N GLN A 58 -0.63 1.46 12.85
CA GLN A 58 -0.11 1.33 11.49
C GLN A 58 -0.59 2.43 10.54
N SER A 59 -1.50 3.30 11.00
CA SER A 59 -2.14 4.33 10.16
C SER A 59 -1.12 5.33 9.58
N ASP A 60 -0.07 5.65 10.33
CA ASP A 60 1.01 6.55 9.88
C ASP A 60 1.99 5.89 8.89
N ASN A 61 1.87 4.58 8.71
CA ASN A 61 2.71 3.77 7.82
C ASN A 61 1.97 3.40 6.54
N VAL A 62 0.79 3.95 6.27
CA VAL A 62 0.04 3.70 5.04
C VAL A 62 -0.32 5.01 4.34
N CYS A 63 -0.11 5.07 3.03
CA CYS A 63 -0.51 6.20 2.19
C CYS A 63 -1.32 5.69 1.00
N PHE A 64 -2.45 6.33 0.68
CA PHE A 64 -3.35 5.89 -0.38
C PHE A 64 -3.19 6.77 -1.62
N LEU A 65 -2.90 6.13 -2.75
CA LEU A 65 -2.48 6.81 -3.97
C LEU A 65 -3.42 6.44 -5.10
N LYS A 66 -4.30 7.38 -5.46
CA LYS A 66 -5.23 7.16 -6.55
C LYS A 66 -4.61 7.65 -7.86
N ALA A 67 -4.38 6.75 -8.80
CA ALA A 67 -3.90 7.11 -10.14
C ALA A 67 -4.38 6.09 -11.18
N ASP A 68 -4.68 6.54 -12.39
CA ASP A 68 -4.68 5.69 -13.58
C ASP A 68 -3.25 5.59 -14.12
N LEU A 69 -2.56 4.48 -13.86
CA LEU A 69 -1.17 4.26 -14.32
C LEU A 69 -1.03 4.21 -15.85
N ARG A 70 -2.14 4.27 -16.59
CA ARG A 70 -2.14 4.41 -18.06
C ARG A 70 -2.08 5.87 -18.49
N ASN A 71 -2.21 6.80 -17.54
CA ASN A 71 -2.09 8.24 -17.74
C ASN A 71 -0.80 8.73 -17.10
N LEU A 72 0.22 9.00 -17.93
CA LEU A 72 1.54 9.47 -17.50
C LEU A 72 1.48 10.69 -16.58
N LYS A 73 0.55 11.63 -16.87
CA LYS A 73 0.39 12.87 -16.09
C LYS A 73 -0.07 12.61 -14.65
N GLU A 74 -0.88 11.57 -14.42
CA GLU A 74 -1.31 11.19 -13.06
C GLU A 74 -0.20 10.46 -12.28
N THR A 75 0.83 9.97 -12.97
CA THR A 75 1.92 9.18 -12.37
C THR A 75 3.00 10.08 -11.75
N GLU A 76 3.19 11.29 -12.28
CA GLU A 76 4.17 12.28 -11.81
C GLU A 76 3.75 12.99 -10.51
N ASP A 77 2.44 13.21 -10.31
CA ASP A 77 1.87 13.80 -9.08
C ASP A 77 1.84 12.82 -7.91
N THR A 78 2.22 11.57 -8.13
CA THR A 78 2.34 10.55 -7.08
C THR A 78 3.70 10.66 -6.38
N CYS A 79 4.14 11.88 -6.06
CA CYS A 79 5.32 12.11 -5.22
C CYS A 79 4.97 11.71 -3.78
N ILE A 80 5.39 10.50 -3.40
CA ILE A 80 5.04 9.92 -2.12
C ILE A 80 6.07 10.35 -1.07
N ASP A 81 5.67 11.23 -0.14
CA ASP A 81 6.31 11.37 1.17
C ASP A 81 6.01 10.12 2.02
N LEU A 82 6.53 8.97 1.57
CA LEU A 82 6.50 7.71 2.31
C LEU A 82 7.48 7.71 3.48
#